data_AF-A0A495ZBR0-F1
#
_entry.id   AF-A0A495ZBR0-F1
#
_cell.length_a   1.000
_cell.length_b   1.000
_cell.length_c   1.000
_cell.angle_alpha   90.00
_cell.angle_beta   90.00
_cell.angle_gamma   90.00
#
_symmetry.space_group_name_H-M   'P 1'
#
loop_
_entity.id
_entity.type
_entity.pdbx_description
1 polymer ?
#
loop_
_entity_poly.entity_id
_entity_poly.type
_entity_poly.pdbx_seq_one_letter_code
_entity_poly.pdbx_strand_id
1 'polypeptide(L)' 'MIQNDTELKTSQQRIAYFQDLLLQLRVKASAEEFSLVSSGYKAEIKKMQEEVLEYLTRHVSEPIQVKKS' A
#
# COMPACT_ATOMS: atom_id res chain seq x y z
N MET A 1 5.83 -7.90 3.25
CA MET A 1 5.87 -8.84 2.11
C MET A 1 4.73 -9.84 2.22
N ILE A 2 3.93 -9.92 1.15
CA ILE A 2 2.71 -10.75 1.05
C ILE A 2 3.08 -12.21 0.76
N GLN A 3 2.47 -13.13 1.50
CA GLN A 3 2.79 -14.57 1.44
C GLN A 3 1.68 -15.41 0.82
N ASN A 4 0.43 -14.95 0.90
CA ASN A 4 -0.75 -15.69 0.48
C ASN A 4 -1.86 -14.75 0.01
N ASP A 5 -2.92 -15.32 -0.57
CA ASP A 5 -4.04 -14.57 -1.13
C ASP A 5 -4.83 -13.78 -0.07
N THR A 6 -4.86 -14.25 1.19
CA THR A 6 -5.51 -13.54 2.30
C THR A 6 -4.76 -12.24 2.61
N GLU A 7 -3.44 -12.29 2.67
CA GLU A 7 -2.58 -11.12 2.84
C GLU A 7 -2.63 -10.19 1.62
N LEU A 8 -2.71 -10.74 0.40
CA LEU A 8 -2.93 -9.96 -0.82
C LEU A 8 -4.21 -9.14 -0.71
N LYS A 9 -5.33 -9.79 -0.39
CA LYS A 9 -6.63 -9.14 -0.22
C LYS A 9 -6.59 -8.06 0.85
N THR A 10 -5.94 -8.35 1.97
CA THR A 10 -5.78 -7.40 3.08
C THR A 10 -4.97 -6.17 2.64
N SER A 11 -3.86 -6.36 1.93
CA SER A 11 -3.05 -5.26 1.40
C SER A 11 -3.82 -4.40 0.39
N GLN A 12 -4.59 -5.02 -0.51
CA GLN A 12 -5.45 -4.30 -1.46
C GLN A 12 -6.53 -3.46 -0.75
N GLN A 13 -7.16 -4.01 0.30
CA GLN A 13 -8.12 -3.27 1.12
C GLN A 13 -7.48 -2.09 1.85
N ARG A 14 -6.26 -2.25 2.38
CA ARG A 14 -5.51 -1.16 3.03
C ARG A 14 -5.13 -0.06 2.05
N ILE A 15 -4.72 -0.42 0.82
CA ILE A 15 -4.47 0.56 -0.25
C ILE A 15 -5.73 1.38 -0.53
N ALA A 16 -6.87 0.72 -0.75
CA ALA A 16 -8.15 1.39 -1.01
C ALA A 16 -8.55 2.32 0.15
N TYR A 17 -8.37 1.88 1.39
CA TYR A 17 -8.63 2.70 2.58
C TYR A 17 -7.76 3.97 2.62
N PHE A 18 -6.45 3.87 2.39
CA PHE A 18 -5.59 5.06 2.37
C PHE A 18 -5.91 6.00 1.20
N GLN A 19 -6.33 5.46 0.06
CA GLN A 19 -6.81 6.28 -1.06
C GLN A 19 -8.07 7.05 -0.69
N ASP A 20 -9.02 6.44 0.02
CA ASP A 20 -10.21 7.13 0.53
C ASP A 20 -9.84 8.23 1.55
N LEU A 21 -8.91 7.95 2.47
CA LEU A 21 -8.39 8.98 3.39
C LEU A 21 -7.78 10.17 2.64
N LEU A 22 -7.00 9.91 1.58
CA LEU A 22 -6.47 10.98 0.72
C LEU A 22 -7.57 11.76 0.01
N LEU A 23 -8.64 11.10 -0.45
CA LEU A 23 -9.81 11.75 -1.06
C LEU A 23 -10.56 12.65 -0.07
N GLN A 24 -10.64 12.25 1.20
CA GLN A 24 -11.23 13.10 2.24
C GLN A 24 -10.29 14.26 2.60
N LEU A 25 -9.00 13.98 2.75
CA LEU A 25 -7.99 14.97 3.15
C LEU A 25 -7.88 16.12 2.14
N ARG A 26 -7.92 15.84 0.83
CA ARG A 26 -7.84 16.86 -0.24
C ARG A 26 -8.98 17.90 -0.21
N VAL A 27 -10.09 17.59 0.46
CA VAL A 27 -11.25 18.50 0.58
C VAL A 27 -11.26 19.18 1.95
N LYS A 28 -10.92 18.43 3.00
CA LYS A 28 -11.15 18.85 4.38
C LYS A 28 -9.96 19.56 5.04
N ALA A 29 -8.73 19.26 4.62
CA ALA A 29 -7.53 19.80 5.24
C ALA A 29 -7.16 21.17 4.64
N SER A 30 -6.45 21.99 5.42
CA SER A 30 -5.75 23.14 4.86
C SER A 30 -4.65 22.68 3.90
N ALA A 31 -4.18 23.58 3.02
CA ALA A 31 -3.12 23.26 2.07
C ALA A 31 -1.81 22.82 2.76
N GLU A 32 -1.48 23.42 3.91
CA GLU A 32 -0.29 23.11 4.70
C GLU A 32 -0.40 21.71 5.32
N GLU A 33 -1.51 21.41 6.01
CA GLU A 33 -1.77 20.10 6.60
C GLU A 33 -1.83 18.99 5.53
N PHE A 34 -2.46 19.28 4.38
CA PHE A 34 -2.54 18.34 3.27
C PHE A 34 -1.14 17.96 2.77
N SER A 35 -0.27 18.95 2.55
CA SER A 35 1.10 18.70 2.07
C SER A 35 1.90 17.86 3.06
N LEU A 36 1.76 18.13 4.36
CA LEU A 36 2.46 17.41 5.41
C LEU A 36 2.02 15.94 5.49
N VAL A 37 0.70 15.69 5.55
CA VAL A 37 0.14 14.36 5.83
C VAL A 37 0.08 13.46 4.58
N SER A 38 -0.23 14.02 3.40
CA SER A 38 -0.41 13.24 2.17
C SER A 38 0.88 12.52 1.73
N SER A 39 2.04 13.07 2.08
CA SER A 39 3.35 12.48 1.77
C SER A 39 3.54 11.10 2.40
N GLY A 40 3.10 10.92 3.66
CA GLY A 40 3.14 9.65 4.38
C GLY A 40 2.22 8.60 3.74
N TYR A 41 0.96 8.94 3.49
CA TYR A 41 0.03 8.03 2.81
C TYR A 41 0.51 7.64 1.41
N LYS A 42 1.08 8.59 0.66
CA LYS A 42 1.68 8.30 -0.66
C LYS A 42 2.82 7.29 -0.56
N ALA A 43 3.72 7.45 0.41
CA ALA A 43 4.85 6.54 0.60
C ALA A 43 4.37 5.12 0.96
N GLU A 44 3.43 5.00 1.90
CA GLU A 44 2.89 3.71 2.33
C GLU A 44 2.10 3.00 1.20
N ILE A 45 1.29 3.75 0.44
CA ILE A 45 0.58 3.19 -0.73
C ILE A 45 1.58 2.62 -1.75
N LYS A 46 2.64 3.37 -2.07
CA LYS A 46 3.65 2.91 -3.03
C LYS A 46 4.33 1.62 -2.57
N LYS A 47 4.76 1.56 -1.31
CA LYS A 47 5.38 0.37 -0.72
C LYS A 47 4.44 -0.84 -0.80
N MET A 48 3.18 -0.68 -0.42
CA MET A 48 2.21 -1.79 -0.51
C MET A 48 1.92 -2.20 -1.95
N GLN A 49 1.86 -1.25 -2.89
CA GLN A 49 1.69 -1.57 -4.32
C GLN A 49 2.88 -2.36 -4.86
N GLU A 50 4.10 -2.01 -4.47
CA GLU A 50 5.30 -2.80 -4.82
C GLU A 50 5.20 -4.23 -4.28
N GLU A 51 4.79 -4.41 -3.02
CA GLU A 51 4.60 -5.76 -2.44
C GLU A 51 3.49 -6.56 -3.14
N VAL A 52 2.39 -5.89 -3.53
CA VAL A 52 1.28 -6.51 -4.29
C VAL A 52 1.75 -6.98 -5.65
N LEU A 53 2.51 -6.13 -6.37
CA LEU A 53 3.04 -6.49 -7.67
C LEU A 53 4.07 -7.61 -7.56
N GLU A 54 4.99 -7.53 -6.59
CA GLU A 54 5.96 -8.59 -6.29
C GLU A 54 5.26 -9.94 -6.08
N TYR A 55 4.16 -9.97 -5.31
CA TYR A 55 3.36 -11.18 -5.12
C TYR A 55 2.67 -11.66 -6.40
N LEU A 56 1.96 -10.78 -7.11
CA LEU A 56 1.18 -11.15 -8.30
C LEU A 56 2.03 -11.59 -9.49
N THR A 57 3.28 -11.13 -9.57
CA THR A 57 4.22 -11.55 -10.62
C THR A 57 5.08 -12.74 -10.23
N ARG A 58 5.04 -13.18 -8.97
CA ARG A 58 5.72 -14.38 -8.51
C ARG A 58 4.89 -15.60 -8.88
N HIS A 59 5.49 -16.55 -9.59
CA HIS A 59 4.79 -17.81 -9.86
C HIS A 59 4.55 -18.60 -8.57
N VAL A 60 3.43 -19.31 -8.48
CA VAL A 60 3.04 -20.07 -7.27
C VAL A 60 4.03 -21.18 -6.88
N SER A 61 4.87 -21.62 -7.82
CA SER A 61 5.92 -22.62 -7.59
C SER A 61 7.22 -22.01 -7.04
N GLU A 62 7.37 -20.69 -7.04
CA GLU A 62 8.55 -20.02 -6.52
C GLU A 62 8.46 -19.84 -4.99
N PRO A 63 9.58 -20.02 -4.28
CA PRO A 63 9.59 -19.86 -2.83
C PRO A 63 9.36 -18.40 -2.41
N ILE A 64 8.78 -18.23 -1.22
CA ILE A 64 8.57 -16.92 -0.61
C ILE A 64 9.94 -16.31 -0.27
N GLN A 65 10.36 -15.29 -1.00
CA GLN A 65 11.61 -14.54 -0.79
C GLN A 65 11.57 -13.76 0.53
N VAL A 66 12.02 -14.33 1.65
CA VAL A 66 12.12 -13.55 2.90
C VAL A 66 13.24 -12.51 2.75
N LYS A 67 12.91 -11.26 2.40
CA LYS A 67 13.87 -10.13 2.46
C LYS A 67 14.36 -10.01 3.91
N LYS A 68 15.62 -10.42 4.16
CA LYS A 68 16.30 -10.19 5.44
C LYS A 68 16.52 -8.68 5.59
N SER A 69 15.89 -8.10 6.61
CA SER A 69 16.14 -6.72 7.06
C SER A 69 17.52 -6.56 7.65
#